data_AF-A0A926TY62-F1
#
_entry.id   AF-A0A926TY62-F1
#
_cell.length_a   1.000
_cell.length_b   1.000
_cell.length_c   1.000
_cell.angle_alpha   90.00
_cell.angle_beta   90.00
_cell.angle_gamma   90.00
#
_symmetry.space_group_name_H-M   'P 1'
#
loop_
_entity.id
_entity.type
_entity.pdbx_description
1 polymer ?
#
loop_
_entity_poly.entity_id
_entity_poly.type
_entity_poly.pdbx_seq_one_letter_code
_entity_poly.pdbx_strand_id
1 'polypeptide(L)'
;MIGLLEVAIALMPVSVAPVSEPLPSVAQVVPSQPGDLLRARNLARQAAERTNGGLSRYRAEAAMHGMGTLPVTDQGDRWVFRFVGGAPAAVPTIETVVTVMKGDFAVSVDYNGAIR
;
A
#
# COMPACT_ATOMS: atom_id res chain seq x y z
N MET A 1 -77.44 -13.68 35.06
CA MET A 1 -76.31 -13.45 34.14
C MET A 1 -75.45 -12.33 34.71
N ILE A 2 -74.26 -12.63 35.23
CA ILE A 2 -73.22 -11.65 35.55
C ILE A 2 -71.91 -12.28 35.09
N GLY A 3 -71.27 -11.65 34.10
CA GLY A 3 -70.08 -12.15 33.40
C GLY A 3 -68.79 -11.85 34.15
N LEU A 4 -67.88 -12.82 34.11
CA LEU A 4 -66.51 -12.73 34.63
C LEU A 4 -65.61 -12.12 33.53
N LEU A 5 -64.84 -11.09 33.89
CA LEU A 5 -63.94 -10.35 32.98
C LEU A 5 -62.55 -11.01 33.03
N GLU A 6 -62.09 -11.58 31.91
CA GLU A 6 -60.73 -12.12 31.75
C GLU A 6 -59.74 -10.98 31.48
N VAL A 7 -58.71 -10.84 32.32
CA VAL A 7 -57.60 -9.89 32.12
C VAL A 7 -56.51 -10.59 31.32
N ALA A 8 -56.34 -10.21 30.06
CA ALA A 8 -55.24 -10.70 29.22
C ALA A 8 -53.94 -9.92 29.51
N ILE A 9 -52.95 -10.59 30.10
CA ILE A 9 -51.59 -10.05 30.28
C ILE A 9 -50.83 -10.26 28.98
N ALA A 10 -50.50 -9.17 28.28
CA ALA A 10 -49.68 -9.21 27.06
C ALA A 10 -48.19 -9.32 27.41
N LEU A 11 -47.56 -10.42 27.03
CA LEU A 11 -46.12 -10.65 27.13
C LEU A 11 -45.43 -10.03 25.91
N MET A 12 -44.64 -8.97 26.10
CA MET A 12 -43.82 -8.36 25.03
C MET A 12 -42.49 -9.12 24.89
N PRO A 13 -42.04 -9.49 23.67
CA PRO A 13 -40.73 -10.11 23.49
C PRO A 13 -39.62 -9.06 23.61
N VAL A 14 -38.68 -9.29 24.53
CA VAL A 14 -37.43 -8.53 24.63
C VAL A 14 -36.57 -8.85 23.41
N SER A 15 -36.41 -7.89 22.50
CA SER A 15 -35.50 -7.99 21.36
C SER A 15 -34.07 -7.70 21.83
N VAL A 16 -33.24 -8.74 21.95
CA VAL A 16 -31.81 -8.60 22.23
C VAL A 16 -31.08 -8.31 20.92
N ALA A 17 -30.61 -7.08 20.73
CA ALA A 17 -29.79 -6.73 19.59
C ALA A 17 -28.41 -7.41 19.69
N PRO A 18 -27.85 -7.95 18.58
CA PRO A 18 -26.52 -8.52 18.60
C PRO A 18 -25.47 -7.42 18.77
N VAL A 19 -24.69 -7.48 19.85
CA VAL A 19 -23.50 -6.66 20.03
C VAL A 19 -22.48 -7.08 18.98
N SER A 20 -22.30 -6.25 17.96
CA SER A 20 -21.25 -6.42 16.96
C SER A 20 -19.94 -5.93 17.55
N GLU A 21 -19.19 -6.81 18.21
CA GLU A 21 -17.80 -6.52 18.57
C GLU A 21 -16.94 -6.57 17.29
N PRO A 22 -16.21 -5.50 16.95
CA PRO A 22 -15.28 -5.54 15.82
C PRO A 22 -14.15 -6.51 16.18
N LEU A 23 -13.95 -7.51 15.33
CA LEU A 23 -12.86 -8.47 15.46
C LEU A 23 -11.51 -7.73 15.48
N PRO A 24 -10.54 -8.16 16.31
CA PRO A 24 -9.20 -7.60 16.28
C PRO A 24 -8.58 -7.83 14.90
N SER A 25 -8.27 -6.75 14.20
CA SER A 25 -7.51 -6.79 12.96
C SER A 25 -6.06 -7.12 13.29
N VAL A 26 -5.73 -8.41 13.31
CA VAL A 26 -4.33 -8.85 13.21
C VAL A 26 -3.86 -8.46 11.82
N ALA A 27 -2.98 -7.45 11.74
CA ALA A 27 -2.27 -7.12 10.52
C ALA A 27 -1.55 -8.37 10.03
N GLN A 28 -2.13 -9.06 9.05
CA GLN A 28 -1.53 -10.27 8.50
C GLN A 28 -0.31 -9.85 7.70
N VAL A 29 0.88 -10.24 8.17
CA VAL A 29 2.10 -10.16 7.37
C VAL A 29 1.95 -11.20 6.26
N VAL A 30 1.32 -10.80 5.15
CA VAL A 30 1.18 -11.65 3.97
C VAL A 30 2.59 -11.88 3.41
N PRO A 31 3.07 -13.13 3.29
CA PRO A 31 4.37 -13.42 2.69
C PRO A 31 4.41 -12.87 1.26
N SER A 32 5.47 -12.11 0.94
CA SER A 32 5.59 -11.47 -0.37
C SER A 32 5.63 -12.51 -1.50
N GLN A 33 4.63 -12.49 -2.37
CA GLN A 33 4.55 -13.31 -3.57
C GLN A 33 5.48 -12.76 -4.66
N PRO A 34 5.89 -13.57 -5.67
CA PRO A 34 6.74 -13.10 -6.76
C PRO A 34 6.21 -11.84 -7.50
N GLY A 35 4.88 -11.66 -7.54
CA GLY A 35 4.23 -10.48 -8.12
C GLY A 35 4.38 -9.20 -7.27
N ASP A 36 4.65 -9.32 -5.98
CA ASP A 36 4.70 -8.19 -5.06
C ASP A 36 5.94 -7.34 -5.30
N LEU A 37 7.08 -7.96 -5.65
CA LEU A 37 8.28 -7.21 -6.01
C LEU A 37 8.08 -6.40 -7.31
N LEU A 38 7.36 -6.95 -8.28
CA LEU A 38 7.01 -6.23 -9.52
C LEU A 38 6.08 -5.06 -9.23
N ARG A 39 5.10 -5.26 -8.34
CA ARG A 39 4.22 -4.18 -7.86
C ARG A 39 5.02 -3.10 -7.13
N ALA A 40 5.90 -3.48 -6.21
CA ALA A 40 6.74 -2.57 -5.45
C ALA A 40 7.67 -1.75 -6.36
N ARG A 41 8.29 -2.38 -7.36
CA ARG A 41 9.08 -1.68 -8.39
C ARG A 41 8.25 -0.62 -9.11
N ASN A 42 7.04 -0.98 -9.54
CA ASN A 42 6.16 -0.05 -10.25
C ASN A 42 5.75 1.12 -9.35
N LEU A 43 5.48 0.87 -8.07
CA LEU A 43 5.20 1.91 -7.08
C LEU A 43 6.40 2.84 -6.87
N ALA A 44 7.60 2.26 -6.72
CA ALA A 44 8.83 3.04 -6.55
C ALA A 44 9.12 3.94 -7.76
N ARG A 45 9.00 3.38 -8.97
CA ARG A 45 9.13 4.14 -10.22
C ARG A 45 8.13 5.29 -10.29
N GLN A 46 6.84 5.01 -10.05
CA GLN A 46 5.79 6.03 -10.10
C GLN A 46 5.97 7.12 -9.05
N ALA A 47 6.48 6.76 -7.86
CA ALA A 47 6.80 7.73 -6.82
C ALA A 47 7.89 8.69 -7.31
N ALA A 48 8.99 8.18 -7.86
CA ALA A 48 10.05 9.03 -8.43
C ALA A 48 9.55 9.91 -9.58
N GLU A 49 8.79 9.35 -10.51
CA GLU A 49 8.22 10.12 -11.62
C GLU A 49 7.32 11.24 -11.13
N ARG A 50 6.46 10.98 -10.14
CA ARG A 50 5.58 12.00 -9.54
C ARG A 50 6.39 13.08 -8.82
N THR A 51 7.37 12.70 -8.01
CA THR A 51 8.21 13.64 -7.24
C THR A 51 9.02 14.56 -8.16
N ASN A 52 9.44 14.07 -9.33
CA ASN A 52 10.26 14.83 -10.28
C ASN A 52 9.45 15.52 -11.39
N GLY A 53 8.15 15.74 -11.19
CA GLY A 53 7.32 16.56 -12.09
C GLY A 53 6.69 15.81 -13.27
N GLY A 54 6.59 14.48 -13.18
CA GLY A 54 5.88 13.62 -14.12
C GLY A 54 6.71 13.14 -15.30
N LEU A 55 6.09 12.27 -16.11
CA LEU A 55 6.73 11.58 -17.24
C LEU A 55 7.28 12.50 -18.34
N SER A 56 6.80 13.75 -18.44
CA SER A 56 7.32 14.73 -19.39
C SER A 56 8.64 15.36 -18.93
N ARG A 57 8.96 15.29 -17.63
CA ARG A 57 10.15 15.91 -17.02
C ARG A 57 11.15 14.89 -16.48
N TYR A 58 10.69 13.69 -16.15
CA TYR A 58 11.50 12.67 -15.52
C TYR A 58 11.20 11.29 -16.06
N ARG A 59 12.27 10.53 -16.28
CA ARG A 59 12.23 9.10 -16.57
C ARG A 59 13.25 8.38 -15.70
N ALA A 60 12.81 7.35 -15.00
CA ALA A 60 13.69 6.45 -14.26
C ALA A 60 14.56 5.63 -15.22
N GLU A 61 15.69 5.12 -14.72
CA GLU A 61 16.58 4.26 -15.49
C GLU A 61 15.89 2.99 -16.02
N ALA A 62 16.47 2.39 -17.05
CA ALA A 62 15.89 1.26 -17.78
C ALA A 62 15.59 0.04 -16.89
N ALA A 63 16.40 -0.19 -15.85
CA ALA A 63 16.19 -1.29 -14.89
C ALA A 63 14.82 -1.23 -14.22
N MET A 64 14.24 -0.04 -14.04
CA MET A 64 12.91 0.14 -13.43
C MET A 64 11.74 -0.19 -14.38
N HIS A 65 12.01 -0.44 -15.67
CA HIS A 65 11.00 -0.75 -16.68
C HIS A 65 11.06 -2.20 -17.20
N GLY A 66 12.22 -2.85 -17.10
CA GLY A 66 12.49 -4.13 -17.78
C GLY A 66 12.34 -5.38 -16.91
N MET A 67 12.75 -6.52 -17.47
CA MET A 67 12.89 -7.81 -16.78
C MET A 67 14.32 -8.05 -16.26
N GLY A 68 15.19 -7.04 -16.33
CA GLY A 68 16.57 -7.14 -15.87
C GLY A 68 16.72 -7.07 -14.35
N THR A 69 17.97 -7.06 -13.89
CA THR A 69 18.32 -6.90 -12.49
C THR A 69 17.75 -5.60 -11.93
N LEU A 70 16.98 -5.69 -10.86
CA LEU A 70 16.40 -4.53 -10.19
C LEU A 70 17.38 -3.98 -9.15
N PRO A 71 17.54 -2.64 -9.06
CA PRO A 71 18.38 -2.03 -8.06
C PRO A 71 17.62 -1.92 -6.72
N VAL A 72 17.32 -3.08 -6.15
CA VAL A 72 16.50 -3.26 -4.95
C VAL A 72 17.30 -3.99 -3.86
N THR A 73 17.17 -3.52 -2.63
CA THR A 73 17.62 -4.23 -1.43
C THR A 73 16.40 -4.70 -0.66
N ASP A 74 16.33 -6.00 -0.37
CA ASP A 74 15.33 -6.56 0.53
C ASP A 74 15.83 -6.43 1.98
N GLN A 75 15.06 -5.73 2.82
CA GLN A 75 15.39 -5.52 4.24
C GLN A 75 14.41 -6.25 5.17
N GLY A 76 13.76 -7.32 4.69
CA GLY A 76 12.83 -8.13 5.48
C GLY A 76 11.40 -7.65 5.36
N ASP A 77 11.04 -6.57 6.07
CA ASP A 77 9.68 -5.98 6.10
C ASP A 77 9.41 -4.98 4.97
N ARG A 78 10.47 -4.59 4.25
CA ARG A 78 10.43 -3.57 3.19
C ARG A 78 11.38 -3.89 2.05
N TRP A 79 11.10 -3.29 0.89
CA TRP A 79 12.03 -3.17 -0.22
C TRP A 79 12.53 -1.74 -0.34
N VAL A 80 13.84 -1.58 -0.54
CA VAL A 80 14.47 -0.29 -0.77
C VAL A 80 15.01 -0.27 -2.19
N PHE A 81 14.43 0.58 -3.04
CA PHE A 81 14.87 0.81 -4.41
C PHE A 81 15.78 2.03 -4.45
N ARG A 82 16.97 1.90 -5.03
CA ARG A 82 17.88 3.03 -5.24
C ARG A 82 18.25 3.07 -6.71
N PHE A 83 17.82 4.10 -7.41
CA PHE A 83 17.97 4.19 -8.86
C PHE A 83 18.20 5.63 -9.30
N VAL A 84 18.68 5.79 -10.53
CA VAL A 84 18.86 7.11 -11.14
C VAL A 84 17.77 7.43 -12.17
N GLY A 85 17.60 8.70 -12.46
CA GLY A 85 16.77 9.19 -13.55
C GLY A 85 17.02 10.66 -13.88
N GLY A 86 16.29 11.17 -14.85
CA GLY A 86 16.44 12.54 -15.31
C GLY A 86 15.50 12.87 -16.47
N ALA A 87 15.77 13.96 -17.17
CA ALA A 87 14.97 14.35 -18.33
C ALA A 87 14.90 13.21 -19.37
N PRO A 88 13.74 13.00 -20.03
CA PRO A 88 13.60 11.96 -21.04
C PRO A 88 14.69 12.08 -22.12
N ALA A 89 15.32 10.96 -22.47
CA ALA A 89 16.42 10.88 -23.44
C ALA A 89 17.69 11.69 -23.08
N ALA A 90 17.83 12.14 -21.83
CA ALA A 90 19.04 12.78 -21.33
C ALA A 90 19.82 11.86 -20.38
N VAL A 91 21.04 12.26 -20.05
CA VAL A 91 21.83 11.61 -18.99
C VAL A 91 21.12 11.80 -17.64
N PRO A 92 20.96 10.74 -16.83
CA PRO A 92 20.41 10.87 -15.49
C PRO A 92 21.19 11.85 -14.61
N THR A 93 20.49 12.66 -13.84
CA THR A 93 21.08 13.68 -12.94
C THR A 93 20.57 13.57 -11.51
N ILE A 94 19.55 12.75 -11.27
CA ILE A 94 18.88 12.60 -9.98
C ILE A 94 19.00 11.14 -9.54
N GLU A 95 19.46 10.93 -8.30
CA GLU A 95 19.27 9.66 -7.59
C GLU A 95 18.00 9.74 -6.76
N THR A 96 17.19 8.69 -6.83
CA THR A 96 16.01 8.50 -5.98
C THR A 96 16.18 7.22 -5.16
N VAL A 97 15.92 7.33 -3.85
CA VAL A 97 15.77 6.18 -2.95
C VAL A 97 14.31 6.11 -2.51
N VAL A 98 13.67 4.97 -2.74
CA VAL A 98 12.27 4.74 -2.40
C VAL A 98 12.13 3.46 -1.59
N THR A 99 11.51 3.57 -0.43
CA THR A 99 11.12 2.43 0.39
C THR A 99 9.67 2.05 0.12
N VAL A 100 9.40 0.76 -0.03
CA VAL A 100 8.05 0.18 -0.14
C VAL A 100 7.86 -0.89 0.93
N MET A 101 6.87 -0.71 1.81
CA MET A 101 6.51 -1.68 2.84
C MET A 101 5.89 -2.92 2.22
N LYS A 102 6.24 -4.13 2.69
CA LYS A 102 5.66 -5.37 2.15
C LYS A 102 4.24 -5.65 2.65
N GLY A 103 3.89 -5.16 3.84
CA GLY A 103 2.59 -5.44 4.47
C GLY A 103 1.42 -4.74 3.78
N ASP A 104 1.57 -3.47 3.44
CA ASP A 104 0.50 -2.61 2.91
C ASP A 104 0.89 -1.85 1.63
N PHE A 105 2.11 -2.05 1.13
CA PHE A 105 2.67 -1.30 0.01
C PHE A 105 2.74 0.22 0.23
N ALA A 106 2.81 0.68 1.49
CA ALA A 106 3.11 2.07 1.78
C ALA A 106 4.45 2.49 1.17
N VAL A 107 4.47 3.67 0.53
CA VAL A 107 5.61 4.18 -0.23
C VAL A 107 6.18 5.42 0.45
N SER A 108 7.50 5.43 0.68
CA SER A 108 8.26 6.59 1.17
C SER A 108 9.39 6.91 0.20
N VAL A 109 9.55 8.19 -0.14
CA VAL A 109 10.71 8.67 -0.91
C VAL A 109 11.74 9.18 0.10
N ASP A 110 12.75 8.37 0.38
CA ASP A 110 13.74 8.65 1.43
C ASP A 110 14.85 9.59 0.94
N TYR A 111 15.10 9.61 -0.36
CA TYR A 111 16.02 10.55 -1.01
C TYR A 111 15.56 10.86 -2.44
N ASN A 112 15.69 12.11 -2.87
CA ASN A 112 15.48 12.51 -4.26
C ASN A 112 16.27 13.78 -4.57
N GLY A 113 17.46 13.63 -5.15
CA GLY A 113 18.38 14.76 -5.34
C GLY A 113 19.57 14.41 -6.21
N ALA A 114 20.63 15.22 -6.15
CA ALA A 114 21.85 15.00 -6.92
C ALA A 114 22.44 13.60 -6.65
N ILE A 115 23.05 12.99 -7.66
CA ILE A 115 23.70 11.69 -7.55
C ILE A 115 24.88 11.78 -6.56
N ARG A 116 25.02 10.80 -5.67
CA ARG A 116 26.10 10.67 -4.67
C ARG A 116 26.93 9.40 -4.84
#